data_AF-A0A2E8CRY5-F1
#
_entry.id   AF-A0A2E8CRY5-F1
#
_cell.length_a   1.000
_cell.length_b   1.000
_cell.length_c   1.000
_cell.angle_alpha   90.00
_cell.angle_beta   90.00
_cell.angle_gamma   90.00
#
_symmetry.space_group_name_H-M   'P 1'
#
loop_
_entity.id
_entity.type
_entity.pdbx_description
1 polymer ?
#
loop_
_entity_poly.entity_id
_entity_poly.type
_entity_poly.pdbx_seq_one_letter_code
_entity_poly.pdbx_strand_id
1 'polypeptide(L)'
;MPPAPKFVSVSVACCLCVTSLVVEGQEVSGPDARWVRVYGWVQIGEKLAEIEQWPLALGSYLEAAVQLKILMASAPNFEPEMVNYRFGWLTNEITRVKKKLVGNEHDIMAKYLDFVSSFEQGQSERFNNQFEKALDTLNYTKVLLDDLIAERPEEFKMAMMAQHNMLLDSIDWLNSQLNYRAALLAPPVIVDKSYLGTTQFINENDLPAEAPPATMSGDLFPSTVVNAVVARFEKKSGATSSLRPAGEGVISPLREDKLPTFRASSKEDPTPMTIE
;
A
#
# COMPACT_ATOMS: atom_id res chain seq x y z
N MET A 1 -34.40 35.95 -41.41
CA MET A 1 -34.20 35.35 -40.07
C MET A 1 -33.54 33.98 -40.26
N PRO A 2 -32.28 33.78 -39.86
CA PRO A 2 -31.66 32.46 -39.89
C PRO A 2 -32.05 31.64 -38.64
N PRO A 3 -32.17 30.31 -38.73
CA PRO A 3 -32.44 29.46 -37.56
C PRO A 3 -31.18 29.30 -36.70
N ALA A 4 -31.38 29.31 -35.38
CA ALA A 4 -30.32 29.15 -34.38
C ALA A 4 -29.67 27.75 -34.42
N PRO A 5 -28.36 27.65 -34.16
CA PRO A 5 -27.68 26.36 -34.07
C PRO A 5 -28.07 25.64 -32.76
N LYS A 6 -28.53 24.40 -32.90
CA LYS A 6 -28.76 23.50 -31.76
C LYS A 6 -27.41 22.92 -31.32
N PHE A 7 -26.88 23.40 -30.20
CA PHE A 7 -25.77 22.76 -29.50
C PHE A 7 -26.28 21.47 -28.87
N VAL A 8 -25.93 20.32 -29.48
CA VAL A 8 -26.08 19.02 -28.86
C VAL A 8 -24.89 18.86 -27.91
N SER A 9 -25.10 19.18 -26.63
CA SER A 9 -24.19 18.83 -25.55
C SER A 9 -24.24 17.32 -25.37
N VAL A 10 -23.30 16.59 -25.97
CA VAL A 10 -23.05 15.20 -25.63
C VAL A 10 -22.15 15.22 -24.40
N SER A 11 -22.74 15.29 -23.21
CA SER A 11 -22.06 14.97 -21.96
C SER A 11 -21.74 13.47 -21.96
N VAL A 12 -20.58 13.13 -22.55
CA VAL A 12 -19.94 11.85 -22.29
C VAL A 12 -19.41 11.94 -20.87
N ALA A 13 -20.23 11.53 -19.90
CA ALA A 13 -19.78 11.16 -18.57
C ALA A 13 -18.89 9.92 -18.74
N CYS A 14 -17.63 10.17 -19.08
CA CYS A 14 -16.57 9.17 -19.09
C CYS A 14 -16.30 8.85 -17.63
N CYS A 15 -17.12 7.97 -17.07
CA CYS A 15 -16.91 7.32 -15.79
C CYS A 15 -15.70 6.37 -15.95
N LEU A 16 -14.52 6.94 -16.12
CA LEU A 16 -13.23 6.26 -16.01
C LEU A 16 -12.98 6.03 -14.52
N CYS A 17 -13.74 5.12 -13.93
CA CYS A 17 -13.31 4.36 -12.78
C CYS A 17 -12.16 3.44 -13.24
N VAL A 18 -11.03 4.05 -13.60
CA VAL A 18 -9.76 3.34 -13.59
C VAL A 18 -9.52 3.08 -12.11
N THR A 19 -9.92 1.88 -11.68
CA THR A 19 -9.34 1.19 -10.54
C THR A 19 -7.86 1.04 -10.85
N SER A 20 -7.11 2.14 -10.71
CA SER A 20 -5.71 2.08 -10.39
C SER A 20 -5.70 1.45 -9.02
N LEU A 21 -5.75 0.11 -8.98
CA LEU A 21 -5.08 -0.63 -7.94
C LEU A 21 -3.67 -0.09 -7.98
N VAL A 22 -3.40 0.90 -7.12
CA VAL A 22 -2.07 1.11 -6.62
C VAL A 22 -1.70 -0.28 -6.13
N VAL A 23 -0.79 -0.92 -6.86
CA VAL A 23 -0.26 -2.24 -6.50
C VAL A 23 0.27 -2.06 -5.08
N GLU A 24 -0.54 -2.47 -4.11
CA GLU A 24 -0.26 -2.32 -2.69
C GLU A 24 0.94 -3.20 -2.36
N GLY A 25 2.12 -2.61 -2.47
CA GLY A 25 3.13 -2.66 -1.44
C GLY A 25 3.56 -4.03 -0.91
N GLN A 26 3.49 -5.11 -1.69
CA GLN A 26 4.67 -5.97 -1.63
C GLN A 26 5.83 -5.07 -2.03
N GLU A 27 6.92 -5.00 -1.26
CA GLU A 27 8.14 -4.34 -1.72
C GLU A 27 8.51 -5.06 -3.01
N VAL A 28 8.01 -4.57 -4.16
CA VAL A 28 8.06 -5.32 -5.40
C VAL A 28 9.49 -5.15 -5.87
N SER A 29 10.28 -6.08 -5.36
CA SER A 29 11.71 -6.20 -5.53
C SER A 29 11.96 -6.53 -6.98
N GLY A 30 12.12 -5.49 -7.79
CA GLY A 30 12.39 -5.65 -9.21
C GLY A 30 12.38 -4.32 -9.95
N PRO A 31 13.23 -4.17 -10.97
CA PRO A 31 13.24 -2.98 -11.82
C PRO A 31 11.91 -2.81 -12.57
N ASP A 32 11.26 -3.90 -12.98
CA ASP A 32 9.95 -3.90 -13.66
C ASP A 32 8.86 -3.21 -12.84
N ALA A 33 8.78 -3.53 -11.54
CA ALA A 33 7.73 -2.97 -10.70
C ALA A 33 7.99 -1.52 -10.35
N ARG A 34 9.26 -1.14 -10.17
CA ARG A 34 9.63 0.27 -10.04
C ARG A 34 9.29 1.05 -11.31
N TRP A 35 9.45 0.44 -12.48
CA TRP A 35 9.02 1.03 -13.76
C TRP A 35 7.51 1.21 -13.86
N VAL A 36 6.71 0.22 -13.45
CA VAL A 36 5.25 0.35 -13.34
C VAL A 36 4.86 1.50 -12.41
N ARG A 37 5.57 1.66 -11.29
CA ARG A 37 5.35 2.77 -10.35
C ARG A 37 5.66 4.15 -10.97
N VAL A 38 6.77 4.27 -11.70
CA VAL A 38 7.09 5.50 -12.46
C VAL A 38 5.94 5.84 -13.41
N TYR A 39 5.44 4.86 -14.14
CA TYR A 39 4.30 5.05 -15.05
C TYR A 39 3.01 5.43 -14.34
N GLY A 40 2.74 4.86 -13.17
CA GLY A 40 1.61 5.24 -12.35
C GLY A 40 1.64 6.73 -12.00
N TRP A 41 2.79 7.24 -11.56
CA TRP A 41 2.97 8.66 -11.27
C TRP A 41 2.84 9.56 -12.50
N VAL A 42 3.33 9.11 -13.67
CA VAL A 42 3.14 9.84 -14.94
C VAL A 42 1.67 9.96 -15.28
N GLN A 43 0.90 8.86 -15.21
CA GLN A 43 -0.52 8.85 -15.52
C GLN A 43 -1.33 9.73 -14.55
N ILE A 44 -0.96 9.72 -13.27
CA ILE A 44 -1.56 10.62 -12.27
C ILE A 44 -1.27 12.08 -12.65
N GLY A 45 -0.01 12.40 -12.98
CA GLY A 45 0.39 13.74 -13.42
C GLY A 45 -0.35 14.21 -14.69
N GLU A 46 -0.53 13.34 -15.67
CA GLU A 46 -1.27 13.63 -16.91
C GLU A 46 -2.74 13.93 -16.62
N LYS A 47 -3.42 13.10 -15.83
CA LYS A 47 -4.82 13.34 -15.41
C LYS A 47 -4.98 14.64 -14.65
N LEU A 48 -4.07 14.94 -13.72
CA LEU A 48 -4.09 16.19 -12.96
C LEU A 48 -3.84 17.41 -13.85
N ALA A 49 -2.98 17.28 -14.86
CA ALA A 49 -2.75 18.32 -15.85
C ALA A 49 -3.96 18.56 -16.76
N GLU A 50 -4.74 17.52 -17.09
CA GLU A 50 -5.99 17.63 -17.87
C GLU A 50 -7.06 18.46 -17.15
N ILE A 51 -7.14 18.35 -15.83
CA ILE A 51 -8.05 19.14 -14.98
C ILE A 51 -7.40 20.44 -14.44
N GLU A 52 -6.32 20.89 -15.07
CA GLU A 52 -5.59 22.12 -14.75
C GLU A 52 -5.07 22.23 -13.31
N GLN A 53 -4.93 21.11 -12.60
CA GLN A 53 -4.34 21.05 -11.27
C GLN A 53 -2.82 20.98 -11.35
N TRP A 54 -2.22 22.07 -11.86
CA TRP A 54 -0.78 22.18 -12.12
C TRP A 54 0.13 21.87 -10.91
N PRO A 55 -0.20 22.29 -9.67
CA PRO A 55 0.64 21.99 -8.50
C PRO A 55 0.77 20.49 -8.23
N LEU A 56 -0.36 19.77 -8.25
CA LEU A 56 -0.42 18.33 -8.03
C LEU A 56 0.22 17.56 -9.20
N ALA A 57 -0.03 18.01 -10.43
CA ALA A 57 0.58 17.44 -11.62
C ALA A 57 2.11 17.54 -11.55
N LEU A 58 2.63 18.71 -11.18
CA LEU A 58 4.07 18.93 -11.01
C LEU A 58 4.65 18.02 -9.93
N GLY A 59 3.98 17.92 -8.78
CA GLY A 59 4.40 17.00 -7.71
C GLY A 59 4.49 15.55 -8.20
N SER A 60 3.49 15.09 -8.95
CA SER A 60 3.46 13.74 -9.52
C SER A 60 4.58 13.49 -10.54
N TYR A 61 4.88 14.48 -11.40
CA TYR A 61 6.01 14.38 -12.33
C TYR A 61 7.37 14.40 -11.64
N LEU A 62 7.53 15.18 -10.56
CA LEU A 62 8.74 15.20 -9.75
C LEU A 62 8.97 13.84 -9.09
N GLU A 63 7.92 13.23 -8.53
CA GLU A 63 8.01 11.90 -7.93
C GLU A 63 8.36 10.83 -8.97
N ALA A 64 7.72 10.87 -10.15
CA ALA A 64 8.08 10.00 -11.27
C ALA A 64 9.57 10.12 -11.63
N ALA A 65 10.10 11.35 -11.68
CA ALA A 65 11.50 11.60 -11.98
C ALA A 65 12.45 11.10 -10.88
N VAL A 66 12.07 11.20 -9.61
CA VAL A 66 12.83 10.63 -8.47
C VAL A 66 12.89 9.11 -8.58
N GLN A 67 11.74 8.45 -8.76
CA GLN A 67 11.66 7.00 -8.89
C GLN A 67 12.46 6.49 -10.09
N LEU A 68 12.46 7.24 -11.20
CA LEU A 68 13.22 6.92 -12.40
C LEU A 68 14.74 7.04 -12.18
N LYS A 69 15.19 8.07 -11.46
CA LYS A 69 16.60 8.20 -11.06
C LYS A 69 17.05 7.03 -10.18
N ILE A 70 16.21 6.62 -9.24
CA ILE A 70 16.49 5.46 -8.39
C ILE A 70 16.58 4.19 -9.25
N LEU A 71 15.68 4.01 -10.23
CA LEU A 71 15.73 2.88 -11.17
C LEU A 71 17.03 2.87 -11.98
N MET A 72 17.43 4.01 -12.55
CA MET A 72 18.69 4.15 -13.29
C MET A 72 19.92 3.79 -12.45
N ALA A 73 19.93 4.18 -11.16
CA ALA A 73 21.03 3.91 -10.25
C ALA A 73 21.07 2.44 -9.78
N SER A 74 19.90 1.86 -9.47
CA SER A 74 19.79 0.51 -8.92
C SER A 74 19.83 -0.60 -9.98
N ALA A 75 19.40 -0.31 -11.22
CA ALA A 75 19.34 -1.27 -12.32
C ALA A 75 19.72 -0.62 -13.67
N PRO A 76 21.02 -0.29 -13.89
CA PRO A 76 21.46 0.45 -15.08
C PRO A 76 21.25 -0.30 -16.41
N ASN A 77 21.14 -1.63 -16.35
CA ASN A 77 20.92 -2.48 -17.53
C ASN A 77 19.43 -2.66 -17.87
N PHE A 78 18.53 -2.13 -17.04
CA PHE A 78 17.10 -2.22 -17.27
C PHE A 78 16.67 -1.21 -18.34
N GLU A 79 16.35 -1.71 -19.54
CA GLU A 79 15.81 -0.96 -20.69
C GLU A 79 16.37 0.48 -20.81
N PRO A 80 17.70 0.66 -20.93
CA PRO A 80 18.33 1.98 -20.76
C PRO A 80 17.84 3.01 -21.77
N GLU A 81 17.50 2.60 -22.99
CA GLU A 81 16.97 3.49 -24.02
C GLU A 81 15.59 4.06 -23.63
N MET A 82 14.68 3.19 -23.17
CA MET A 82 13.33 3.57 -22.73
C MET A 82 13.38 4.46 -21.48
N VAL A 83 14.21 4.09 -20.51
CA VAL A 83 14.41 4.84 -19.28
C VAL A 83 14.96 6.24 -19.56
N ASN A 84 15.99 6.36 -20.39
CA ASN A 84 16.56 7.66 -20.77
C ASN A 84 15.58 8.50 -21.58
N TYR A 85 14.86 7.90 -22.53
CA TYR A 85 13.82 8.59 -23.30
C TYR A 85 12.76 9.19 -22.37
N ARG A 86 12.22 8.38 -21.45
CA ARG A 86 11.20 8.82 -20.49
C ARG A 86 11.74 9.89 -19.54
N PHE A 87 12.99 9.77 -19.10
CA PHE A 87 13.62 10.78 -18.24
C PHE A 87 13.78 12.13 -18.95
N GLY A 88 14.19 12.12 -20.22
CA GLY A 88 14.27 13.32 -21.05
C GLY A 88 12.90 13.97 -21.25
N TRP A 89 11.88 13.17 -21.56
CA TRP A 89 10.50 13.65 -21.65
C TRP A 89 10.00 14.27 -20.34
N LEU A 90 10.19 13.57 -19.21
CA LEU A 90 9.81 14.07 -17.88
C LEU A 90 10.46 15.41 -17.55
N THR A 91 11.74 15.59 -17.89
CA THR A 91 12.46 16.84 -17.64
C THR A 91 11.85 18.02 -18.41
N ASN A 92 11.48 17.79 -19.67
CA ASN A 92 10.79 18.79 -20.48
C ASN A 92 9.40 19.11 -19.93
N GLU A 93 8.69 18.08 -19.49
CA GLU A 93 7.33 18.19 -18.97
C GLU A 93 7.28 18.94 -17.63
N ILE A 94 8.19 18.62 -16.70
CA ILE A 94 8.41 19.35 -15.45
C ILE A 94 8.67 20.83 -15.75
N THR A 95 9.53 21.13 -16.72
CA THR A 95 9.84 22.51 -17.10
C THR A 95 8.62 23.23 -17.68
N ARG A 96 7.81 22.54 -18.47
CA ARG A 96 6.56 23.06 -19.06
C ARG A 96 5.53 23.38 -17.98
N VAL A 97 5.29 22.46 -17.05
CA VAL A 97 4.32 22.62 -15.96
C VAL A 97 4.79 23.67 -14.96
N LYS A 98 6.08 23.70 -14.63
CA LYS A 98 6.65 24.73 -13.74
C LYS A 98 6.40 26.15 -14.23
N LYS A 99 6.38 26.38 -15.54
CA LYS A 99 6.04 27.70 -16.12
C LYS A 99 4.56 28.07 -15.99
N LYS A 100 3.69 27.10 -15.74
CA LYS A 100 2.24 27.30 -15.55
C LYS A 100 1.86 27.55 -14.09
N LEU A 101 2.75 27.28 -13.14
CA LEU A 101 2.49 27.58 -11.74
C LEU A 101 2.44 29.09 -11.51
N VAL A 102 1.42 29.56 -10.81
CA VAL A 102 1.20 30.97 -10.49
C VAL A 102 1.07 31.18 -8.98
N GLY A 103 1.81 32.14 -8.43
CA GLY A 103 1.66 32.59 -7.04
C GLY A 103 1.98 31.52 -6.00
N ASN A 104 1.03 31.28 -5.07
CA ASN A 104 1.20 30.40 -3.89
C ASN A 104 1.09 28.89 -4.22
N GLU A 105 1.00 28.54 -5.49
CA GLU A 105 0.88 27.14 -5.95
C GLU A 105 2.11 26.29 -5.62
N HIS A 106 3.26 26.92 -5.41
CA HIS A 106 4.47 26.24 -4.95
C HIS A 106 4.34 25.68 -3.53
N ASP A 107 3.60 26.35 -2.64
CA ASP A 107 3.40 25.89 -1.26
C ASP A 107 2.48 24.67 -1.24
N ILE A 108 1.44 24.69 -2.07
CA ILE A 108 0.52 23.55 -2.25
C ILE A 108 1.28 22.35 -2.81
N MET A 109 2.13 22.56 -3.81
CA MET A 109 2.98 21.51 -4.38
C MET A 109 3.94 20.94 -3.32
N ALA A 110 4.58 21.78 -2.51
CA ALA A 110 5.48 21.33 -1.45
C ALA A 110 4.75 20.47 -0.42
N LYS A 111 3.59 20.93 0.08
CA LYS A 111 2.74 20.15 0.99
C LYS A 111 2.28 18.82 0.39
N TYR A 112 1.95 18.80 -0.90
CA TYR A 112 1.57 17.57 -1.60
C TYR A 112 2.74 16.59 -1.68
N LEU A 113 3.95 17.05 -1.96
CA LEU A 113 5.15 16.19 -1.94
C LEU A 113 5.44 15.65 -0.55
N ASP A 114 5.28 16.46 0.50
CA ASP A 114 5.42 16.02 1.89
C ASP A 114 4.36 14.96 2.25
N PHE A 115 3.13 15.13 1.77
CA PHE A 115 2.07 14.13 1.89
C PHE A 115 2.47 12.81 1.20
N VAL A 116 2.91 12.85 -0.06
CA VAL A 116 3.32 11.64 -0.81
C VAL A 116 4.47 10.94 -0.09
N SER A 117 5.50 11.68 0.33
CA SER A 117 6.65 11.11 1.03
C SER A 117 6.25 10.46 2.36
N SER A 118 5.41 11.13 3.15
CA SER A 118 4.93 10.61 4.43
C SER A 118 4.02 9.39 4.24
N PHE A 119 3.17 9.40 3.22
CA PHE A 119 2.32 8.28 2.87
C PHE A 119 3.14 7.04 2.51
N GLU A 120 4.13 7.20 1.62
CA GLU A 120 5.02 6.10 1.22
C GLU A 120 5.83 5.56 2.39
N GLN A 121 6.29 6.44 3.29
CA GLN A 121 6.96 6.04 4.52
C GLN A 121 6.03 5.21 5.42
N GLY A 122 4.80 5.68 5.66
CA GLY A 122 3.83 4.96 6.50
C GLY A 122 3.49 3.58 5.92
N GLN A 123 3.36 3.47 4.61
CA GLN A 123 3.18 2.19 3.94
C GLN A 123 4.41 1.28 4.10
N SER A 124 5.62 1.80 3.92
CA SER A 124 6.85 1.05 4.16
C SER A 124 6.95 0.54 5.61
N GLU A 125 6.63 1.39 6.60
CA GLU A 125 6.59 1.01 8.02
C GLU A 125 5.57 -0.09 8.28
N ARG A 126 4.39 -0.03 7.63
CA ARG A 126 3.36 -1.08 7.66
C ARG A 126 3.91 -2.41 7.16
N PHE A 127 4.61 -2.45 6.02
CA PHE A 127 5.18 -3.70 5.48
C PHE A 127 6.36 -4.24 6.31
N ASN A 128 7.06 -3.35 7.01
CA ASN A 128 8.11 -3.72 7.95
C ASN A 128 7.58 -4.13 9.35
N ASN A 129 6.26 -4.37 9.48
CA ASN A 129 5.60 -4.74 10.73
C ASN A 129 5.73 -3.70 11.87
N GLN A 130 6.03 -2.44 11.55
CA GLN A 130 6.12 -1.33 12.52
C GLN A 130 4.76 -0.63 12.66
N PHE A 131 3.73 -1.38 13.10
CA PHE A 131 2.33 -0.94 13.02
C PHE A 131 2.00 0.36 13.77
N GLU A 132 2.53 0.55 14.97
CA GLU A 132 2.30 1.78 15.75
C GLU A 132 2.92 3.00 15.07
N LYS A 133 4.17 2.85 14.64
CA LYS A 133 4.89 3.90 13.91
C LYS A 133 4.21 4.25 12.58
N ALA A 134 3.79 3.21 11.83
CA ALA A 134 3.03 3.37 10.60
C ALA A 134 1.73 4.14 10.84
N LEU A 135 1.01 3.82 11.92
CA LEU A 135 -0.23 4.50 12.28
C LEU A 135 0.00 5.98 12.59
N ASP A 136 1.05 6.31 13.36
CA ASP A 136 1.42 7.70 13.65
C ASP A 136 1.77 8.48 12.37
N THR A 137 2.58 7.88 11.50
CA THR A 137 2.96 8.46 10.20
C THR A 137 1.75 8.69 9.31
N LEU A 138 0.84 7.72 9.19
CA LEU A 138 -0.37 7.84 8.38
C LEU A 138 -1.39 8.84 8.96
N ASN A 139 -1.51 8.94 10.29
CA ASN A 139 -2.33 9.96 10.93
C ASN A 139 -1.79 11.37 10.67
N TYR A 140 -0.47 11.56 10.76
CA TYR A 140 0.16 12.83 10.36
C TYR A 140 -0.10 13.13 8.88
N THR A 141 0.05 12.13 8.02
CA THR A 141 -0.24 12.23 6.58
C THR A 141 -1.69 12.65 6.32
N LYS A 142 -2.64 12.18 7.14
CA LYS A 142 -4.05 12.58 7.08
C LYS A 142 -4.23 14.07 7.36
N VAL A 143 -3.54 14.59 8.39
CA VAL A 143 -3.59 16.02 8.71
C VAL A 143 -3.09 16.87 7.53
N LEU A 144 -1.97 16.48 6.90
CA LEU A 144 -1.46 17.18 5.71
C LEU A 144 -2.47 17.18 4.56
N LEU A 145 -3.15 16.05 4.35
CA LEU A 145 -4.14 15.92 3.30
C LEU A 145 -5.41 16.73 3.59
N ASP A 146 -5.88 16.73 4.83
CA ASP A 146 -7.02 17.53 5.28
C ASP A 146 -6.73 19.03 5.12
N ASP A 147 -5.51 19.47 5.46
CA ASP A 147 -5.07 20.86 5.28
C ASP A 147 -5.05 21.25 3.80
N LEU A 148 -4.55 20.38 2.92
CA LEU A 148 -4.58 20.60 1.47
C LEU A 148 -6.00 20.72 0.90
N ILE A 149 -6.92 19.88 1.37
CA ILE A 149 -8.34 19.92 0.96
C ILE A 149 -9.02 21.19 1.47
N ALA A 150 -8.68 21.65 2.69
CA ALA A 150 -9.23 22.87 3.27
C ALA A 150 -8.81 24.13 2.48
N GLU A 151 -7.60 24.16 1.91
CA GLU A 151 -7.10 25.30 1.12
C GLU A 151 -7.78 25.44 -0.26
N ARG A 152 -8.23 24.34 -0.88
CA ARG A 152 -8.88 24.32 -2.20
C ARG A 152 -10.05 23.30 -2.21
N PRO A 153 -11.31 23.72 -1.95
CA PRO A 153 -12.35 22.79 -1.53
C PRO A 153 -13.03 21.96 -2.64
N GLU A 154 -13.17 22.45 -3.88
CA GLU A 154 -14.04 21.78 -4.85
C GLU A 154 -13.29 20.88 -5.84
N GLU A 155 -12.37 21.44 -6.64
CA GLU A 155 -11.67 20.69 -7.70
C GLU A 155 -10.56 19.79 -7.14
N PHE A 156 -9.81 20.30 -6.18
CA PHE A 156 -8.75 19.56 -5.47
C PHE A 156 -9.31 18.38 -4.68
N LYS A 157 -10.45 18.57 -4.03
CA LYS A 157 -11.10 17.51 -3.26
C LYS A 157 -11.46 16.33 -4.14
N MET A 158 -12.04 16.56 -5.32
CA MET A 158 -12.35 15.45 -6.25
C MET A 158 -11.09 14.73 -6.71
N ALA A 159 -10.01 15.46 -7.00
CA ALA A 159 -8.73 14.88 -7.41
C ALA A 159 -8.05 14.05 -6.31
N MET A 160 -8.22 14.47 -5.04
CA MET A 160 -7.58 13.88 -3.86
C MET A 160 -8.43 12.85 -3.12
N MET A 161 -9.73 12.74 -3.44
CA MET A 161 -10.65 11.82 -2.76
C MET A 161 -10.22 10.35 -2.85
N ALA A 162 -9.64 9.94 -3.98
CA ALA A 162 -9.15 8.57 -4.13
C ALA A 162 -7.98 8.28 -3.18
N GLN A 163 -7.01 9.20 -3.08
CA GLN A 163 -5.86 9.10 -2.17
C GLN A 163 -6.31 9.19 -0.72
N HIS A 164 -7.28 10.06 -0.42
CA HIS A 164 -7.86 10.19 0.91
C HIS A 164 -8.54 8.90 1.37
N ASN A 165 -9.37 8.29 0.52
CA ASN A 165 -10.03 7.02 0.87
C ASN A 165 -9.01 5.89 1.08
N MET A 166 -8.02 5.79 0.19
CA MET A 166 -6.93 4.81 0.35
C MET A 166 -6.13 5.00 1.65
N LEU A 167 -5.92 6.25 2.07
CA LEU A 167 -5.29 6.56 3.35
C LEU A 167 -6.15 6.10 4.52
N LEU A 168 -7.45 6.40 4.50
CA LEU A 168 -8.38 5.96 5.54
C LEU A 168 -8.46 4.44 5.62
N ASP A 169 -8.58 3.76 4.49
CA ASP A 169 -8.60 2.29 4.43
C ASP A 169 -7.32 1.70 5.04
N SER A 170 -6.16 2.32 4.78
CA SER A 170 -4.88 1.91 5.36
C SER A 170 -4.82 2.11 6.88
N ILE A 171 -5.35 3.23 7.38
CA ILE A 171 -5.44 3.52 8.82
C ILE A 171 -6.40 2.54 9.52
N ASP A 172 -7.57 2.29 8.93
CA ASP A 172 -8.57 1.35 9.46
C ASP A 172 -8.01 -0.07 9.52
N TRP A 173 -7.29 -0.49 8.48
CA TRP A 173 -6.58 -1.76 8.46
C TRP A 173 -5.55 -1.84 9.60
N LEU A 174 -4.71 -0.81 9.80
CA LEU A 174 -3.72 -0.80 10.90
C LEU A 174 -4.38 -0.89 12.27
N ASN A 175 -5.45 -0.13 12.50
CA ASN A 175 -6.23 -0.19 13.73
C ASN A 175 -6.79 -1.61 13.97
N SER A 176 -7.29 -2.28 12.92
CA SER A 176 -7.77 -3.67 13.03
C SER A 176 -6.65 -4.63 13.46
N GLN A 177 -5.42 -4.47 12.93
CA GLN A 177 -4.29 -5.32 13.26
C GLN A 177 -3.79 -5.08 14.69
N LEU A 178 -3.73 -3.83 15.13
CA LEU A 178 -3.35 -3.47 16.49
C LEU A 178 -4.38 -3.99 17.51
N ASN A 179 -5.67 -3.83 17.23
CA ASN A 179 -6.74 -4.35 18.07
C ASN A 179 -6.72 -5.88 18.15
N TYR A 180 -6.49 -6.56 17.02
CA TYR A 180 -6.34 -8.02 16.99
C TYR A 180 -5.15 -8.49 17.85
N ARG A 181 -4.00 -7.81 17.77
CA ARG A 181 -2.82 -8.11 18.60
C ARG A 181 -3.07 -7.85 20.08
N ALA A 182 -3.73 -6.74 20.42
CA ALA A 182 -4.12 -6.45 21.80
C ALA A 182 -5.07 -7.51 22.36
N ALA A 183 -6.02 -7.98 21.55
CA ALA A 183 -6.95 -9.05 21.94
C ALA A 183 -6.25 -10.41 22.15
N LEU A 184 -5.21 -10.72 21.37
CA LEU A 184 -4.40 -11.93 21.57
C LEU A 184 -3.54 -11.88 22.84
N LEU A 185 -3.09 -10.69 23.23
CA LEU A 185 -2.28 -10.48 24.44
C LEU A 185 -3.12 -10.36 25.70
N ALA A 186 -4.39 -10.00 25.58
CA ALA A 186 -5.33 -10.03 26.69
C ALA A 186 -5.46 -11.49 27.18
N PRO A 187 -5.14 -11.79 28.45
CA PRO A 187 -5.39 -13.12 28.98
C PRO A 187 -6.88 -13.42 28.78
N PRO A 188 -7.26 -14.66 28.42
CA PRO A 188 -8.66 -15.02 28.39
C PRO A 188 -9.19 -14.75 29.80
N VAL A 189 -10.02 -13.71 29.92
CA VAL A 189 -10.82 -13.53 31.11
C VAL A 189 -11.83 -14.66 31.04
N ILE A 190 -11.44 -15.82 31.56
CA ILE A 190 -12.37 -16.84 31.99
C ILE A 190 -13.14 -16.15 33.11
N VAL A 191 -14.22 -15.48 32.73
CA VAL A 191 -15.23 -15.04 33.66
C VAL A 191 -15.73 -16.33 34.28
N ASP A 192 -15.16 -16.68 35.43
CA ASP A 192 -15.55 -17.79 36.27
C ASP A 192 -16.97 -17.50 36.79
N LYS A 193 -17.93 -17.70 35.89
CA LYS A 193 -19.37 -17.77 36.18
C LYS A 193 -19.82 -19.23 36.16
N SER A 194 -18.91 -20.13 36.50
CA SER A 194 -19.26 -21.40 37.11
C SER A 194 -19.25 -21.18 38.62
N TYR A 195 -20.37 -21.19 39.35
CA TYR A 195 -21.43 -22.21 39.25
C TYR A 195 -20.85 -23.61 38.95
N LEU A 196 -19.66 -23.87 39.50
CA LEU A 196 -19.15 -25.21 39.74
C LEU A 196 -20.05 -25.81 40.83
N GLY A 197 -21.12 -26.51 40.43
CA GLY A 197 -21.84 -27.37 41.36
C GLY A 197 -23.34 -27.52 41.20
N THR A 198 -23.89 -27.63 39.98
CA THR A 198 -25.04 -28.52 39.80
C THR A 198 -24.86 -29.28 38.50
N THR A 199 -24.21 -30.44 38.58
CA THR A 199 -24.45 -31.53 37.64
C THR A 199 -25.94 -31.84 37.67
N GLN A 200 -26.74 -31.20 36.82
CA GLN A 200 -28.04 -31.77 36.49
C GLN A 200 -27.73 -33.02 35.67
N PHE A 201 -27.85 -34.17 36.33
CA PHE A 201 -27.82 -35.46 35.69
C PHE A 201 -28.91 -35.45 34.63
N ILE A 202 -28.51 -35.43 33.37
CA ILE A 202 -29.42 -35.69 32.25
C ILE A 202 -29.85 -37.14 32.45
N ASN A 203 -31.12 -37.36 32.77
CA ASN A 203 -31.65 -38.72 32.88
C ASN A 203 -31.69 -39.34 31.48
N GLU A 204 -31.51 -40.65 31.39
CA GLU A 204 -31.50 -41.39 30.12
C GLU A 204 -32.80 -41.19 29.31
N ASN A 205 -33.90 -40.80 29.99
CA ASN A 205 -35.19 -40.47 29.38
C ASN A 205 -35.28 -39.07 28.76
N ASP A 206 -34.33 -38.17 29.07
CA ASP A 206 -34.23 -36.82 28.49
C ASP A 206 -33.37 -36.79 27.22
N LEU A 207 -32.75 -37.93 26.87
CA LEU A 207 -32.10 -38.11 25.58
C LEU A 207 -33.18 -38.39 24.51
N PRO A 208 -33.17 -37.69 23.36
CA PRO A 208 -34.10 -38.00 22.28
C PRO A 208 -33.88 -39.44 21.82
N ALA A 209 -34.90 -40.29 21.98
CA ALA A 209 -34.80 -41.75 21.82
C ALA A 209 -34.50 -42.21 20.38
N GLU A 210 -34.61 -41.33 19.38
CA GLU A 210 -34.25 -41.65 18.00
C GLU A 210 -33.61 -40.42 17.35
N ALA A 211 -32.29 -40.44 17.24
CA ALA A 211 -31.62 -39.57 16.28
C ALA A 211 -31.96 -40.12 14.88
N PRO A 212 -32.65 -39.36 14.00
CA PRO A 212 -32.74 -39.75 12.60
C PRO A 212 -31.31 -39.88 12.06
N PRO A 213 -31.04 -40.84 11.14
CA PRO A 213 -29.72 -41.01 10.57
C PRO A 213 -29.28 -39.65 10.01
N ALA A 214 -28.16 -39.14 10.53
CA ALA A 214 -27.57 -37.91 10.07
C ALA A 214 -27.17 -38.08 8.60
N THR A 215 -28.06 -37.74 7.69
CA THR A 215 -27.72 -37.50 6.29
C THR A 215 -26.93 -36.21 6.25
N MET A 216 -25.60 -36.33 6.37
CA MET A 216 -24.70 -35.28 5.93
C MET A 216 -24.95 -35.06 4.44
N SER A 217 -25.63 -33.97 4.08
CA SER A 217 -25.75 -33.58 2.68
C SER A 217 -24.37 -33.19 2.16
N GLY A 218 -23.91 -33.86 1.11
CA GLY A 218 -22.65 -33.58 0.41
C GLY A 218 -22.62 -32.22 -0.29
N ASP A 219 -23.70 -31.44 -0.23
CA ASP A 219 -23.80 -30.13 -0.90
C ASP A 219 -22.94 -29.03 -0.24
N LEU A 220 -22.48 -29.24 1.00
CA LEU A 220 -21.63 -28.26 1.72
C LEU A 220 -20.14 -28.61 1.69
N PHE A 221 -19.77 -29.74 1.11
CA PHE A 221 -18.37 -30.15 0.94
C PHE A 221 -18.18 -30.81 -0.42
N PRO A 222 -17.70 -30.09 -1.46
CA PRO A 222 -17.45 -30.70 -2.76
C PRO A 222 -16.47 -31.87 -2.62
N SER A 223 -17.01 -33.08 -2.76
CA SER A 223 -16.32 -34.35 -2.58
C SER A 223 -15.49 -34.73 -3.81
N THR A 224 -14.55 -33.89 -4.18
CA THR A 224 -13.59 -34.18 -5.25
C THR A 224 -12.18 -33.91 -4.78
N VAL A 225 -11.64 -34.69 -3.83
CA VAL A 225 -10.29 -35.31 -3.86
C VAL A 225 -10.17 -36.33 -2.69
N VAL A 226 -11.00 -37.38 -2.62
CA VAL A 226 -10.69 -38.53 -1.74
C VAL A 226 -11.16 -39.82 -2.39
N ASN A 227 -10.58 -40.20 -3.52
CA ASN A 227 -10.67 -41.59 -4.01
C ASN A 227 -9.52 -42.03 -4.94
N ALA A 228 -8.39 -41.33 -4.92
CA ALA A 228 -7.23 -41.68 -5.75
C ALA A 228 -5.98 -42.18 -4.98
N VAL A 229 -6.02 -42.28 -3.65
CA VAL A 229 -4.79 -42.61 -2.87
C VAL A 229 -4.87 -43.93 -2.09
N VAL A 230 -6.05 -44.58 -1.96
CA VAL A 230 -6.17 -45.82 -1.16
C VAL A 230 -5.92 -47.11 -1.98
N ALA A 231 -5.72 -47.03 -3.29
CA ALA A 231 -5.51 -48.21 -4.15
C ALA A 231 -4.05 -48.46 -4.58
N ARG A 232 -3.05 -48.07 -3.78
CA ARG A 232 -1.63 -48.34 -4.14
C ARG A 232 -0.67 -48.74 -3.02
N PHE A 233 -1.20 -49.10 -1.85
CA PHE A 233 -0.39 -49.69 -0.79
C PHE A 233 -0.72 -51.17 -0.60
N GLU A 234 -0.29 -51.98 -1.56
CA GLU A 234 0.09 -53.36 -1.27
C GLU A 234 1.00 -53.89 -2.37
N LYS A 235 2.21 -54.30 -1.94
CA LYS A 235 3.05 -55.40 -2.46
C LYS A 235 4.48 -55.01 -2.89
N LYS A 236 5.43 -55.67 -2.18
CA LYS A 236 6.88 -55.88 -2.38
C LYS A 236 7.80 -54.76 -1.86
N SER A 237 8.51 -54.97 -0.75
CA SER A 237 9.67 -55.87 -0.51
C SER A 237 11.01 -55.19 -0.81
N GLY A 238 11.70 -54.82 0.28
CA GLY A 238 13.14 -54.99 0.47
C GLY A 238 14.09 -54.15 -0.38
N ALA A 239 14.67 -53.11 0.23
CA ALA A 239 16.09 -52.78 0.11
C ALA A 239 16.49 -51.75 1.17
N THR A 240 17.52 -52.11 1.93
CA THR A 240 18.29 -51.29 2.86
C THR A 240 18.83 -50.01 2.21
N SER A 241 18.68 -48.86 2.87
CA SER A 241 19.66 -47.78 2.74
C SER A 241 19.76 -46.97 4.03
N SER A 242 20.99 -46.96 4.54
CA SER A 242 21.47 -46.24 5.70
C SER A 242 21.80 -44.82 5.30
N LEU A 243 21.25 -43.80 5.97
CA LEU A 243 21.86 -42.48 6.03
C LEU A 243 21.68 -41.87 7.44
N ARG A 244 22.83 -41.40 7.96
CA ARG A 244 23.08 -40.79 9.27
C ARG A 244 22.32 -39.47 9.48
N PRO A 245 22.12 -39.05 10.75
CA PRO A 245 21.68 -37.69 11.07
C PRO A 245 22.87 -36.74 11.08
N ALA A 246 22.75 -35.58 10.45
CA ALA A 246 23.71 -34.50 10.55
C ALA A 246 23.01 -33.14 10.58
N GLY A 247 23.31 -32.35 11.61
CA GLY A 247 23.39 -30.90 11.51
C GLY A 247 22.22 -30.12 12.09
N GLU A 248 22.31 -29.79 13.38
CA GLU A 248 21.73 -28.58 13.95
C GLU A 248 22.21 -27.36 13.16
N GLY A 249 21.29 -26.69 12.46
CA GLY A 249 21.49 -25.38 11.86
C GLY A 249 20.94 -24.29 12.78
N VAL A 250 21.80 -23.77 13.65
CA VAL A 250 21.56 -22.55 14.42
C VAL A 250 21.47 -21.37 13.45
N ILE A 251 20.29 -20.79 13.29
CA ILE A 251 20.11 -19.53 12.55
C ILE A 251 20.20 -18.40 13.56
N SER A 252 21.37 -17.76 13.62
CA SER A 252 21.56 -16.49 14.33
C SER A 252 20.92 -15.34 13.55
N PRO A 253 20.51 -14.25 14.24
CA PRO A 253 19.74 -13.16 13.63
C PRO A 253 20.59 -12.29 12.71
N LEU A 254 19.95 -11.81 11.65
CA LEU A 254 20.47 -10.89 10.66
C LEU A 254 21.00 -9.62 11.33
N ARG A 255 22.23 -9.23 10.95
CA ARG A 255 22.96 -8.05 11.41
C ARG A 255 22.27 -6.78 10.91
N GLU A 256 21.93 -5.88 11.84
CA GLU A 256 21.57 -4.49 11.53
C GLU A 256 22.81 -3.75 11.03
N ASP A 257 22.88 -3.49 9.73
CA ASP A 257 23.84 -2.52 9.19
C ASP A 257 23.22 -1.12 9.20
N LYS A 258 23.96 -0.25 9.90
CA LYS A 258 23.69 1.15 10.20
C LYS A 258 23.40 1.97 8.94
N LEU A 259 22.22 2.61 8.93
CA LEU A 259 21.96 3.76 8.05
C LEU A 259 22.84 4.96 8.46
N PRO A 260 23.40 5.72 7.51
CA PRO A 260 24.16 6.93 7.82
C PRO A 260 23.23 8.05 8.32
N THR A 261 23.55 8.58 9.50
CA THR A 261 22.95 9.77 10.08
C THR A 261 23.23 10.99 9.19
N PHE A 262 22.21 11.51 8.50
CA PHE A 262 22.31 12.80 7.83
C PHE A 262 22.41 13.91 8.88
N ARG A 263 23.60 14.49 9.01
CA ARG A 263 23.88 15.66 9.83
C ARG A 263 23.40 16.90 9.08
N ALA A 264 22.27 17.45 9.49
CA ALA A 264 21.85 18.80 9.11
C ALA A 264 22.75 19.86 9.78
N SER A 265 22.84 21.02 9.11
CA SER A 265 23.31 22.30 9.63
C SER A 265 24.83 22.54 9.69
N SER A 266 25.33 23.33 8.74
CA SER A 266 26.37 24.30 9.02
C SER A 266 25.94 25.66 8.49
N LYS A 267 25.84 26.61 9.42
CA LYS A 267 25.63 28.05 9.21
C LYS A 267 26.67 28.60 8.25
N GLU A 268 26.23 29.44 7.33
CA GLU A 268 27.06 30.40 6.63
C GLU A 268 27.41 31.53 7.61
N ASP A 269 28.71 31.78 7.82
CA ASP A 269 29.22 32.98 8.47
C ASP A 269 29.29 34.12 7.44
N PRO A 270 28.86 35.35 7.76
CA PRO A 270 29.02 36.50 6.88
C PRO A 270 30.45 37.04 6.95
N THR A 271 31.10 37.12 5.79
CA THR A 271 32.38 37.84 5.62
C THR A 271 32.20 39.35 5.80
N PRO A 272 33.10 40.04 6.52
CA PRO A 272 33.09 41.50 6.58
C PRO A 272 33.65 42.12 5.29
N MET A 273 32.89 43.04 4.69
CA MET A 273 33.40 43.94 3.66
C MET A 273 34.31 44.98 4.33
N THR A 274 35.61 44.93 4.02
CA THR A 274 36.53 46.04 4.26
C THR A 274 36.39 47.02 3.11
N ILE A 275 36.01 48.26 3.42
CA ILE A 275 36.06 49.41 2.52
C ILE A 275 37.37 50.13 2.81
N GLU A 276 38.32 50.09 1.89
CA GLU A 276 39.35 51.12 1.66
C GLU A 276 39.63 51.24 0.15
#